data_AF-A0A970IKV6-F1
#
_entry.id   AF-A0A970IKV6-F1
#
_cell.length_a   1.000
_cell.length_b   1.000
_cell.length_c   1.000
_cell.angle_alpha   90.00
_cell.angle_beta   90.00
_cell.angle_gamma   90.00
#
_symmetry.space_group_name_H-M   'P 1'
#
loop_
_entity.id
_entity.type
_entity.pdbx_description
1 polymer ?
#
loop_
_entity_poly.entity_id
_entity_poly.type
_entity_poly.pdbx_seq_one_letter_code
_entity_poly.pdbx_strand_id
1 'polypeptide(L)'
;PLQDLPLIGLDISGFEAAKPISIKSLEPIGNIESLAILDLNHCQVTSVKDLAGLTGLSRLSITDGKDFRIEDLSSLSNLTKLGEITDEIVESKKWKFGPYITEDEPLLGLMISNGNSEEEIAELNEAILNNKNGVGQDSTNDSTIQEKSDFYYFKQYSSHKSDQKYGALITVTLEAFDKMGKPVWNYSWENLRPTELDVASEAVAYDGKVYIAVTGTLYCLDGKSGKKLWENSNDVGGGTVIYPYRRQIYVTSYYGNVLTCLDKDSGAKIWAIEDKDLYWGYTIFGNNDEIIAGYGDMAEGCFISAHYQDGRILDQWRNGVVKDESIRWDWAWASSVLDGNEAKYGAEKILDKNPQTAWSEGAEGYGINEWIQIERDGSTNLSEILISNGIQQSPQIYDNNGSLKRFRLDFSEGQYIYYEVDEDKNASKHIRIIFDRPISTNFIRLTILDVFEGSKYEDTCITDIVAYTKR
;
A
#
# COMPACT_ATOMS: atom_id res chain seq x y z
N PRO A 1 18.17 -13.44 -10.86
CA PRO A 1 18.66 -12.31 -11.69
C PRO A 1 18.48 -11.01 -10.89
N LEU A 2 19.52 -10.18 -10.71
CA LEU A 2 19.43 -8.99 -9.85
C LEU A 2 18.37 -7.98 -10.35
N GLN A 3 18.10 -7.98 -11.65
CA GLN A 3 17.05 -7.19 -12.33
C GLN A 3 15.61 -7.43 -11.82
N ASP A 4 15.33 -8.57 -11.17
CA ASP A 4 13.99 -8.92 -10.69
C ASP A 4 13.79 -8.59 -9.19
N LEU A 5 14.79 -8.00 -8.55
CA LEU A 5 14.78 -7.66 -7.12
C LEU A 5 14.37 -6.18 -6.93
N PRO A 6 13.44 -5.86 -6.02
CA PRO A 6 13.05 -4.49 -5.70
C PRO A 6 14.10 -3.81 -4.78
N LEU A 7 15.37 -3.89 -5.19
CA LEU A 7 16.52 -3.33 -4.49
C LEU A 7 16.47 -1.80 -4.60
N ILE A 8 16.30 -1.15 -3.45
CA ILE A 8 16.42 0.31 -3.32
C ILE A 8 17.86 0.69 -3.00
N GLY A 9 18.58 -0.14 -2.24
CA GLY A 9 19.98 0.03 -1.91
C GLY A 9 20.78 -1.22 -2.25
N LEU A 10 21.98 -1.03 -2.79
CA LEU A 10 22.94 -2.09 -3.04
C LEU A 10 24.32 -1.66 -2.56
N ASP A 11 24.83 -2.35 -1.54
CA ASP A 11 26.21 -2.24 -1.09
C ASP A 11 26.98 -3.46 -1.57
N ILE A 12 27.95 -3.24 -2.45
CA ILE A 12 28.88 -4.28 -2.91
C ILE A 12 30.32 -3.91 -2.58
N SER A 13 30.51 -3.02 -1.59
CA SER A 13 31.82 -2.54 -1.19
C SER A 13 32.76 -3.68 -0.78
N GLY A 14 34.03 -3.53 -1.14
CA GLY A 14 35.08 -4.37 -0.57
C GLY A 14 35.24 -4.07 0.92
N PHE A 15 35.45 -5.11 1.73
CA PHE A 15 35.52 -5.00 3.20
C PHE A 15 36.44 -3.87 3.68
N GLU A 16 37.60 -3.70 3.05
CA GLU A 16 38.57 -2.63 3.36
C GLU A 16 39.44 -2.32 2.14
N ALA A 17 40.02 -1.12 2.08
CA ALA A 17 40.94 -0.70 1.01
C ALA A 17 42.10 -1.68 0.75
N ALA A 18 42.54 -2.42 1.78
CA ALA A 18 43.60 -3.43 1.67
C ALA A 18 43.16 -4.74 0.98
N LYS A 19 41.85 -4.96 0.82
CA LYS A 19 41.24 -6.15 0.21
C LYS A 19 40.10 -5.74 -0.74
N PRO A 20 40.42 -5.07 -1.85
CA PRO A 20 39.41 -4.65 -2.81
C PRO A 20 38.77 -5.85 -3.54
N ILE A 21 37.54 -5.66 -3.98
CA ILE A 21 36.86 -6.51 -4.95
C ILE A 21 37.19 -5.96 -6.34
N SER A 22 37.36 -6.82 -7.35
CA SER A 22 37.62 -6.39 -8.73
C SER A 22 36.38 -6.62 -9.58
N ILE A 23 35.56 -5.58 -9.74
CA ILE A 23 34.33 -5.65 -10.54
C ILE A 23 34.63 -5.34 -12.00
N LYS A 24 34.43 -6.34 -12.87
CA LYS A 24 34.71 -6.23 -14.31
C LYS A 24 33.57 -5.63 -15.13
N SER A 25 32.34 -5.68 -14.62
CA SER A 25 31.14 -5.22 -15.31
C SER A 25 30.05 -4.85 -14.32
N LEU A 26 29.33 -3.75 -14.59
CA LEU A 26 28.15 -3.33 -13.85
C LEU A 26 26.85 -3.60 -14.62
N GLU A 27 26.92 -4.23 -15.80
CA GLU A 27 25.76 -4.64 -16.60
C GLU A 27 24.63 -5.32 -15.78
N PRO A 28 24.91 -6.25 -14.82
CA PRO A 28 23.85 -6.93 -14.09
C PRO A 28 22.97 -6.01 -13.23
N ILE A 29 23.46 -4.81 -12.88
CA ILE A 29 22.74 -3.84 -12.05
C ILE A 29 22.20 -2.66 -12.86
N GLY A 30 22.61 -2.50 -14.13
CA GLY A 30 22.25 -1.35 -14.97
C GLY A 30 20.77 -1.22 -15.33
N ASN A 31 19.99 -2.29 -15.15
CA ASN A 31 18.55 -2.32 -15.44
C ASN A 31 17.67 -2.33 -14.17
N ILE A 32 18.25 -2.16 -12.97
CA ILE A 32 17.48 -2.13 -11.71
C ILE A 32 16.92 -0.73 -11.51
N GLU A 33 15.82 -0.40 -12.18
CA GLU A 33 15.21 0.94 -12.14
C GLU A 33 14.81 1.41 -10.73
N SER A 34 14.60 0.48 -9.79
CA SER A 34 14.30 0.79 -8.39
C SER A 34 15.51 1.23 -7.56
N LEU A 35 16.74 1.09 -8.08
CA LEU A 35 17.95 1.33 -7.32
C LEU A 35 18.15 2.82 -7.07
N ALA A 36 18.06 3.23 -5.81
CA ALA A 36 18.25 4.60 -5.36
C ALA A 36 19.64 4.84 -4.73
N ILE A 37 20.23 3.80 -4.13
CA ILE A 37 21.51 3.88 -3.42
C ILE A 37 22.46 2.79 -3.92
N LEU A 38 23.65 3.18 -4.35
CA LEU A 38 24.69 2.24 -4.79
C LEU A 38 26.04 2.58 -4.15
N ASP A 39 26.60 1.62 -3.40
CA ASP A 39 27.95 1.70 -2.82
C ASP A 39 28.88 0.69 -3.52
N LEU A 40 29.92 1.24 -4.15
CA LEU A 40 30.98 0.55 -4.90
C LEU A 40 32.37 0.86 -4.30
N ASN A 41 32.46 1.18 -3.00
CA ASN A 41 33.75 1.45 -2.38
C ASN A 41 34.65 0.20 -2.43
N HIS A 42 35.92 0.37 -2.78
CA HIS A 42 36.90 -0.71 -2.86
C HIS A 42 36.52 -1.80 -3.88
N CYS A 43 35.89 -1.40 -4.99
CA CYS A 43 35.44 -2.31 -6.06
C CYS A 43 36.27 -2.23 -7.35
N GLN A 44 37.30 -1.37 -7.40
CA GLN A 44 38.21 -1.20 -8.56
C GLN A 44 37.45 -0.98 -9.88
N VAL A 45 36.36 -0.21 -9.83
CA VAL A 45 35.50 0.02 -10.99
C VAL A 45 36.19 0.98 -11.95
N THR A 46 36.38 0.58 -13.21
CA THR A 46 37.00 1.42 -14.25
C THR A 46 36.01 1.95 -15.28
N SER A 47 34.75 1.52 -15.23
CA SER A 47 33.69 1.94 -16.16
C SER A 47 32.34 2.01 -15.45
N VAL A 48 31.60 3.09 -15.70
CA VAL A 48 30.27 3.37 -15.13
C VAL A 48 29.17 3.52 -16.19
N LYS A 49 29.48 3.18 -17.45
CA LYS A 49 28.53 3.27 -18.58
C LYS A 49 27.20 2.54 -18.33
N ASP A 50 27.26 1.41 -17.62
CA ASP A 50 26.10 0.56 -17.38
C ASP A 50 25.15 1.19 -16.35
N LEU A 51 25.58 2.22 -15.61
CA LEU A 51 24.76 2.95 -14.64
C LEU A 51 23.93 4.07 -15.29
N ALA A 52 24.15 4.38 -16.57
CA ALA A 52 23.52 5.51 -17.25
C ALA A 52 21.98 5.44 -17.28
N GLY A 53 21.41 4.24 -17.23
CA GLY A 53 19.96 4.00 -17.23
C GLY A 53 19.29 4.16 -15.86
N LEU A 54 20.07 4.27 -14.77
CA LEU A 54 19.56 4.29 -13.40
C LEU A 54 19.07 5.69 -13.00
N THR A 55 18.11 6.23 -13.73
CA THR A 55 17.57 7.59 -13.53
C THR A 55 16.93 7.83 -12.14
N GLY A 56 16.64 6.74 -11.42
CA GLY A 56 16.19 6.75 -10.03
C GLY A 56 17.31 6.93 -8.98
N LEU A 57 18.58 6.78 -9.36
CA LEU A 57 19.72 6.78 -8.45
C LEU A 57 19.91 8.15 -7.81
N SER A 58 19.72 8.22 -6.48
CA SER A 58 19.89 9.43 -5.68
C SER A 58 21.23 9.46 -4.95
N ARG A 59 21.87 8.29 -4.75
CA ARG A 59 23.16 8.20 -4.09
C ARG A 59 24.09 7.19 -4.77
N LEU A 60 25.32 7.64 -5.05
CA LEU A 60 26.40 6.82 -5.60
C LEU A 60 27.69 7.10 -4.84
N SER A 61 28.32 6.04 -4.31
CA SER A 61 29.65 6.12 -3.68
C SER A 61 30.62 5.18 -4.38
N ILE A 62 31.75 5.72 -4.85
CA ILE A 62 32.86 4.97 -5.44
C ILE A 62 34.15 5.49 -4.81
N THR A 63 34.74 4.71 -3.91
CA THR A 63 36.00 5.06 -3.23
C THR A 63 37.04 3.99 -3.47
N ASP A 64 38.05 4.27 -4.28
CA ASP A 64 39.11 3.33 -4.65
C ASP A 64 40.51 3.94 -4.46
N GLY A 65 41.54 3.11 -4.58
CA GLY A 65 42.92 3.61 -4.58
C GLY A 65 43.21 4.51 -5.79
N LYS A 66 44.21 5.39 -5.67
CA LYS A 66 44.62 6.33 -6.73
C LYS A 66 45.04 5.66 -8.05
N ASP A 67 45.36 4.37 -8.01
CA ASP A 67 45.75 3.59 -9.19
C ASP A 67 44.55 3.14 -10.05
N PHE A 68 43.31 3.33 -9.56
CA PHE A 68 42.09 2.91 -10.24
C PHE A 68 41.27 4.13 -10.62
N ARG A 69 41.10 4.37 -11.92
CA ARG A 69 40.38 5.52 -12.47
C ARG A 69 39.24 5.04 -13.35
N ILE A 70 38.12 5.75 -13.31
CA ILE A 70 37.01 5.55 -14.24
C ILE A 70 37.35 6.26 -15.56
N GLU A 71 37.30 5.52 -16.67
CA GLU A 71 37.73 6.02 -17.98
C GLU A 71 36.81 7.12 -18.53
N ASP A 72 35.50 6.99 -18.30
CA ASP A 72 34.48 7.92 -18.77
C ASP A 72 33.40 8.11 -17.69
N LEU A 73 33.34 9.33 -17.14
CA LEU A 73 32.35 9.75 -16.15
C LEU A 73 31.10 10.34 -16.79
N SER A 74 31.13 10.70 -18.07
CA SER A 74 30.06 11.46 -18.73
C SER A 74 28.73 10.71 -18.79
N SER A 75 28.76 9.38 -18.72
CA SER A 75 27.56 8.53 -18.67
C SER A 75 26.70 8.76 -17.42
N LEU A 76 27.27 9.34 -16.36
CA LEU A 76 26.56 9.69 -15.12
C LEU A 76 25.90 11.08 -15.19
N SER A 77 26.21 11.90 -16.20
CA SER A 77 25.77 13.30 -16.27
C SER A 77 24.25 13.49 -16.35
N ASN A 78 23.51 12.46 -16.78
CA ASN A 78 22.04 12.48 -16.88
C ASN A 78 21.33 11.97 -15.62
N LEU A 79 22.08 11.53 -14.60
CA LEU A 79 21.53 11.09 -13.32
C LEU A 79 21.21 12.30 -12.42
N THR A 80 20.21 13.09 -12.83
CA THR A 80 19.86 14.39 -12.25
C THR A 80 19.31 14.33 -10.82
N LYS A 81 19.03 13.12 -10.30
CA LYS A 81 18.68 12.88 -8.90
C LYS A 81 19.90 12.78 -7.97
N LEU A 82 21.12 12.67 -8.50
CA LEU A 82 22.33 12.79 -7.68
C LEU A 82 22.48 14.22 -7.14
N GLY A 83 23.14 14.35 -5.98
CA GLY A 83 23.32 15.63 -5.29
C GLY A 83 24.73 15.82 -4.74
N GLU A 84 24.99 17.03 -4.24
CA GLU A 84 26.25 17.35 -3.56
C GLU A 84 26.34 16.62 -2.23
N ILE A 85 27.58 16.27 -1.84
CA ILE A 85 27.85 15.62 -0.57
C ILE A 85 27.72 16.66 0.55
N THR A 86 26.86 16.39 1.52
CA THR A 86 26.74 17.17 2.76
C THR A 86 27.39 16.43 3.93
N ASP A 87 27.67 17.14 5.03
CA ASP A 87 28.19 16.54 6.25
C ASP A 87 27.23 15.47 6.82
N GLU A 88 25.91 15.66 6.68
CA GLU A 88 24.88 14.66 7.03
C GLU A 88 25.05 13.36 6.23
N ILE A 89 25.34 13.45 4.93
CA ILE A 89 25.59 12.27 4.07
C ILE A 89 26.85 11.53 4.53
N VAL A 90 27.87 12.23 4.99
CA VAL A 90 29.11 11.62 5.50
C VAL A 90 28.88 10.94 6.84
N GLU A 91 28.13 11.55 7.77
CA GLU A 91 27.80 10.93 9.06
C GLU A 91 26.90 9.69 8.92
N SER A 92 26.03 9.67 7.92
CA SER A 92 25.21 8.49 7.57
C SER A 92 26.04 7.26 7.14
N LYS A 93 27.35 7.40 6.83
CA LYS A 93 28.25 6.29 6.48
C LYS A 93 28.56 5.33 7.64
N LYS A 94 28.11 5.59 8.87
CA LYS A 94 28.22 4.62 9.98
C LYS A 94 27.05 3.64 9.91
N TRP A 95 27.18 2.64 9.05
CA TRP A 95 26.13 1.65 8.77
C TRP A 95 25.59 0.98 10.05
N LYS A 96 24.27 1.07 10.22
CA LYS A 96 23.46 0.05 10.87
C LYS A 96 22.62 -0.60 9.77
N PHE A 97 22.70 -1.91 9.60
CA PHE A 97 21.66 -2.65 8.88
C PHE A 97 20.33 -2.42 9.63
N GLY A 98 19.34 -1.83 8.96
CA GLY A 98 18.04 -1.43 9.55
C GLY A 98 17.39 -0.30 8.75
N PRO A 99 16.06 -0.06 8.89
CA PRO A 99 15.25 0.65 7.90
C PRO A 99 15.69 2.10 7.76
N TYR A 100 15.67 2.54 6.50
CA TYR A 100 15.71 3.90 5.94
C TYR A 100 15.90 5.06 6.93
N ILE A 101 16.86 5.91 6.56
CA ILE A 101 17.03 7.25 7.10
C ILE A 101 15.66 7.97 7.06
N THR A 102 15.21 8.39 8.23
CA THR A 102 13.89 8.97 8.53
C THR A 102 13.82 10.47 8.22
N GLU A 103 14.59 10.96 7.25
CA GLU A 103 14.54 12.37 6.90
C GLU A 103 13.52 12.58 5.78
N ASP A 104 12.70 13.62 5.93
CA ASP A 104 11.63 14.03 5.01
C ASP A 104 12.11 14.32 3.57
N GLU A 105 13.43 14.30 3.33
CA GLU A 105 14.08 14.47 2.04
C GLU A 105 15.10 13.34 1.75
N PRO A 106 15.17 12.82 0.51
CA PRO A 106 16.17 11.82 0.15
C PRO A 106 17.57 12.42 0.25
N LEU A 107 18.48 11.75 0.97
CA LEU A 107 19.90 12.12 1.00
C LEU A 107 20.52 11.92 -0.39
N LEU A 108 20.63 13.02 -1.15
CA LEU A 108 21.19 13.04 -2.49
C LEU A 108 22.71 13.18 -2.42
N GLY A 109 23.49 12.24 -2.95
CA GLY A 109 24.95 12.31 -2.80
C GLY A 109 25.74 11.58 -3.88
N LEU A 110 26.72 12.27 -4.48
CA LEU A 110 27.70 11.69 -5.38
C LEU A 110 29.10 11.78 -4.78
N MET A 111 29.65 10.64 -4.34
CA MET A 111 31.03 10.52 -3.84
C MET A 111 31.86 9.70 -4.83
N ILE A 112 32.84 10.33 -5.48
CA ILE A 112 33.87 9.63 -6.25
C ILE A 112 35.23 10.05 -5.69
N SER A 113 35.98 9.09 -5.16
CA SER A 113 37.31 9.30 -4.63
C SER A 113 38.20 8.14 -5.06
N ASN A 114 38.79 8.28 -6.25
CA ASN A 114 39.61 7.26 -6.90
C ASN A 114 40.77 7.95 -7.65
N GLY A 115 41.30 7.35 -8.70
CA GLY A 115 42.33 7.92 -9.56
C GLY A 115 41.88 9.05 -10.52
N ASN A 116 40.59 9.39 -10.58
CA ASN A 116 40.11 10.58 -11.30
C ASN A 116 40.52 11.86 -10.55
N SER A 117 40.79 12.94 -11.28
CA SER A 117 41.15 14.23 -10.69
C SER A 117 39.94 14.95 -10.09
N GLU A 118 40.20 15.89 -9.18
CA GLU A 118 39.15 16.74 -8.60
C GLU A 118 38.43 17.56 -9.68
N GLU A 119 39.15 17.98 -10.73
CA GLU A 119 38.56 18.69 -11.87
C GLU A 119 37.58 17.81 -12.65
N GLU A 120 37.91 16.55 -12.93
CA GLU A 120 37.00 15.64 -13.65
C GLU A 120 35.68 15.41 -12.89
N ILE A 121 35.78 15.30 -11.56
CA ILE A 121 34.63 15.10 -10.68
C ILE A 121 33.79 16.39 -10.60
N ALA A 122 34.45 17.56 -10.55
CA ALA A 122 33.78 18.86 -10.58
C ALA A 122 33.04 19.08 -11.92
N GLU A 123 33.66 18.75 -13.05
CA GLU A 123 33.02 18.82 -14.38
C GLU A 123 31.77 17.92 -14.46
N LEU A 124 31.84 16.70 -13.90
CA LEU A 124 30.68 15.82 -13.81
C LEU A 124 29.57 16.45 -12.97
N ASN A 125 29.89 16.98 -11.78
CA ASN A 125 28.91 17.63 -10.90
C ASN A 125 28.25 18.83 -11.58
N GLU A 126 29.02 19.67 -12.26
CA GLU A 126 28.48 20.79 -13.05
C GLU A 126 27.58 20.29 -14.18
N ALA A 127 27.96 19.23 -14.89
CA ALA A 127 27.13 18.64 -15.94
C ALA A 127 25.80 18.11 -15.39
N ILE A 128 25.81 17.41 -14.24
CA ILE A 128 24.60 16.94 -13.57
C ILE A 128 23.69 18.11 -13.18
N LEU A 129 24.26 19.18 -12.59
CA LEU A 129 23.51 20.38 -12.19
C LEU A 129 22.93 21.13 -13.39
N ASN A 130 23.70 21.25 -14.47
CA ASN A 130 23.23 21.88 -15.71
C ASN A 130 22.10 21.08 -16.36
N ASN A 131 22.24 19.75 -16.42
CA ASN A 131 21.19 18.87 -16.92
C ASN A 131 19.95 18.88 -16.02
N LYS A 132 20.12 19.03 -14.70
CA LYS A 132 19.03 19.20 -13.74
C LYS A 132 18.26 20.51 -13.97
N ASN A 133 18.96 21.60 -14.28
CA ASN A 133 18.37 22.92 -14.51
C ASN A 133 17.81 23.10 -15.95
N GLY A 134 18.37 22.41 -16.94
CA GLY A 134 17.93 22.45 -18.35
C GLY A 134 16.57 21.78 -18.61
N VAL A 135 16.05 21.01 -17.65
CA VAL A 135 14.72 20.37 -17.71
C VAL A 135 13.58 21.39 -17.48
N GLY A 136 13.89 22.66 -17.20
CA GLY A 136 12.92 23.71 -16.91
C GLY A 136 12.99 24.94 -17.82
N GLN A 137 12.86 24.80 -19.15
CA GLN A 137 12.50 25.93 -20.04
C GLN A 137 12.08 25.50 -21.46
N ASP A 138 11.10 24.60 -21.58
CA ASP A 138 10.24 24.52 -22.77
C ASP A 138 9.04 23.62 -22.47
N SER A 139 7.97 24.19 -21.89
CA SER A 139 6.67 23.53 -21.79
C SER A 139 5.71 24.16 -22.80
N THR A 140 5.96 23.89 -24.08
CA THR A 140 4.86 23.74 -25.03
C THR A 140 4.44 22.28 -25.03
N ASN A 141 3.14 22.06 -24.89
CA ASN A 141 2.47 20.76 -24.84
C ASN A 141 3.10 19.72 -25.78
N ASP A 142 3.80 18.74 -25.20
CA ASP A 142 3.76 17.39 -25.74
C ASP A 142 3.28 16.44 -24.63
N SER A 143 1.96 16.24 -24.66
CA SER A 143 1.26 15.20 -23.94
C SER A 143 1.71 13.85 -24.49
N THR A 144 2.73 13.22 -23.88
CA THR A 144 2.94 11.75 -23.85
C THR A 144 4.19 11.36 -23.04
N ILE A 145 4.34 11.90 -21.84
CA ILE A 145 4.93 11.13 -20.74
C ILE A 145 3.81 11.03 -19.72
N GLN A 146 3.20 9.85 -19.68
CA GLN A 146 2.19 9.51 -18.70
C GLN A 146 2.86 9.61 -17.33
N GLU A 147 2.68 10.72 -16.63
CA GLU A 147 2.95 10.81 -15.19
C GLU A 147 2.30 9.55 -14.58
N LYS A 148 3.13 8.60 -14.17
CA LYS A 148 2.70 7.34 -13.58
C LYS A 148 1.92 7.75 -12.32
N SER A 149 0.60 7.74 -12.44
CA SER A 149 -0.25 8.58 -11.61
C SER A 149 -0.03 8.28 -10.13
N ASP A 150 0.30 9.30 -9.33
CA ASP A 150 0.29 9.14 -7.88
C ASP A 150 -1.13 8.72 -7.46
N PHE A 151 -1.22 7.53 -6.88
CA PHE A 151 -2.43 6.98 -6.27
C PHE A 151 -2.31 7.13 -4.75
N TYR A 152 -3.45 7.15 -4.09
CA TYR A 152 -3.53 7.35 -2.64
C TYR A 152 -4.15 6.11 -2.00
N TYR A 153 -3.75 5.83 -0.77
CA TYR A 153 -4.42 4.83 0.05
C TYR A 153 -5.00 5.47 1.31
N PHE A 154 -6.04 4.86 1.85
CA PHE A 154 -6.79 5.39 2.97
C PHE A 154 -6.77 4.47 4.18
N LYS A 155 -6.76 5.08 5.37
CA LYS A 155 -6.98 4.43 6.65
C LYS A 155 -8.24 4.98 7.30
N GLN A 156 -9.06 4.11 7.87
CA GLN A 156 -10.23 4.47 8.68
C GLN A 156 -10.07 3.86 10.06
N TYR A 157 -10.32 4.66 11.09
CA TYR A 157 -10.35 4.18 12.47
C TYR A 157 -11.30 5.02 13.32
N SER A 158 -11.63 4.50 14.51
CA SER A 158 -12.44 5.20 15.50
C SER A 158 -11.71 5.28 16.83
N SER A 159 -11.86 6.40 17.52
CA SER A 159 -11.36 6.61 18.87
C SER A 159 -12.50 6.95 19.83
N HIS A 160 -12.32 6.64 21.11
CA HIS A 160 -13.33 6.83 22.14
C HIS A 160 -12.81 7.75 23.23
N LYS A 161 -13.67 8.67 23.70
CA LYS A 161 -13.40 9.49 24.89
C LYS A 161 -14.59 9.48 25.83
N SER A 162 -14.31 9.65 27.12
CA SER A 162 -15.34 9.79 28.16
C SER A 162 -15.72 11.26 28.32
N ASP A 163 -17.02 11.54 28.33
CA ASP A 163 -17.61 12.85 28.58
C ASP A 163 -18.58 12.80 29.77
N GLN A 164 -18.49 13.78 30.67
CA GLN A 164 -19.27 13.81 31.90
C GLN A 164 -20.79 13.97 31.69
N LYS A 165 -21.21 14.59 30.59
CA LYS A 165 -22.62 14.90 30.31
C LYS A 165 -23.24 13.87 29.36
N TYR A 166 -22.46 13.37 28.42
CA TYR A 166 -22.96 12.54 27.32
C TYR A 166 -22.48 11.08 27.38
N GLY A 167 -21.62 10.72 28.33
CA GLY A 167 -21.06 9.38 28.45
C GLY A 167 -19.93 9.15 27.44
N ALA A 168 -19.90 7.98 26.79
CA ALA A 168 -18.90 7.71 25.76
C ALA A 168 -19.19 8.52 24.50
N LEU A 169 -18.15 9.14 23.94
CA LEU A 169 -18.18 9.81 22.64
C LEU A 169 -17.19 9.13 21.70
N ILE A 170 -17.57 9.06 20.43
CA ILE A 170 -16.79 8.44 19.36
C ILE A 170 -16.31 9.54 18.41
N THR A 171 -15.07 9.44 17.96
CA THR A 171 -14.55 10.16 16.80
C THR A 171 -14.21 9.15 15.72
N VAL A 172 -14.76 9.34 14.53
CA VAL A 172 -14.40 8.56 13.34
C VAL A 172 -13.43 9.40 12.52
N THR A 173 -12.30 8.84 12.14
CA THR A 173 -11.27 9.50 11.33
C THR A 173 -11.05 8.73 10.04
N LEU A 174 -10.97 9.46 8.93
CA LEU A 174 -10.52 8.96 7.64
C LEU A 174 -9.29 9.74 7.22
N GLU A 175 -8.21 9.04 6.90
CA GLU A 175 -6.93 9.64 6.51
C GLU A 175 -6.48 9.12 5.15
N ALA A 176 -5.83 9.99 4.38
CA ALA A 176 -5.21 9.65 3.12
C ALA A 176 -3.69 9.75 3.21
N PHE A 177 -3.02 8.84 2.53
CA PHE A 177 -1.57 8.74 2.48
C PHE A 177 -1.12 8.63 1.02
N ASP A 178 0.05 9.21 0.74
CA ASP A 178 0.73 8.96 -0.53
C ASP A 178 1.40 7.57 -0.52
N LYS A 179 2.00 7.18 -1.64
CA LYS A 179 2.73 5.91 -1.76
C LYS A 179 3.90 5.76 -0.79
N MET A 180 4.45 6.84 -0.23
CA MET A 180 5.54 6.78 0.75
C MET A 180 5.02 6.58 2.17
N GLY A 181 3.71 6.54 2.36
CA GLY A 181 3.07 6.47 3.65
C GLY A 181 3.06 7.82 4.39
N LYS A 182 3.26 8.93 3.68
CA LYS A 182 3.17 10.27 4.25
C LYS A 182 1.70 10.71 4.28
N PRO A 183 1.20 11.24 5.41
CA PRO A 183 -0.17 11.74 5.49
C PRO A 183 -0.36 12.92 4.54
N VAL A 184 -1.44 12.89 3.77
CA VAL A 184 -1.83 13.92 2.79
C VAL A 184 -2.95 14.79 3.37
N TRP A 185 -4.00 14.15 3.88
CA TRP A 185 -5.12 14.82 4.54
C TRP A 185 -5.79 13.89 5.55
N ASN A 186 -6.51 14.48 6.52
CA ASN A 186 -7.42 13.76 7.40
C ASN A 186 -8.79 14.48 7.42
N TYR A 187 -9.84 13.69 7.66
CA TYR A 187 -11.20 14.17 7.85
C TYR A 187 -11.81 13.42 9.03
N SER A 188 -12.30 14.17 10.03
CA SER A 188 -12.81 13.61 11.28
C SER A 188 -14.26 14.03 11.55
N TRP A 189 -15.06 13.07 12.01
CA TRP A 189 -16.39 13.30 12.56
C TRP A 189 -16.33 13.07 14.07
N GLU A 190 -16.42 14.16 14.84
CA GLU A 190 -16.19 14.15 16.27
C GLU A 190 -17.47 14.23 17.11
N ASN A 191 -17.35 13.84 18.38
CA ASN A 191 -18.41 13.93 19.39
C ASN A 191 -19.68 13.17 18.97
N LEU A 192 -19.50 12.08 18.23
CA LEU A 192 -20.57 11.18 17.84
C LEU A 192 -21.03 10.39 19.06
N ARG A 193 -22.34 10.23 19.20
CA ARG A 193 -22.91 9.41 20.26
C ARG A 193 -22.97 7.97 19.79
N PRO A 194 -22.58 7.00 20.64
CA PRO A 194 -22.79 5.59 20.37
C PRO A 194 -24.26 5.31 20.03
N THR A 195 -24.46 4.49 19.02
CA THR A 195 -25.77 3.96 18.62
C THR A 195 -25.79 2.45 18.84
N GLU A 196 -26.95 1.81 18.63
CA GLU A 196 -27.03 0.34 18.68
C GLU A 196 -26.28 -0.35 17.53
N LEU A 197 -26.07 0.38 16.43
CA LEU A 197 -25.22 0.03 15.29
C LEU A 197 -23.94 0.86 15.33
N ASP A 198 -22.98 0.53 14.48
CA ASP A 198 -21.79 1.37 14.29
C ASP A 198 -22.15 2.77 13.79
N VAL A 199 -21.46 3.78 14.33
CA VAL A 199 -21.71 5.19 13.99
C VAL A 199 -21.23 5.55 12.59
N ALA A 200 -20.39 4.71 11.98
CA ALA A 200 -19.92 4.85 10.62
C ALA A 200 -19.92 3.51 9.87
N SER A 201 -20.16 3.56 8.56
CA SER A 201 -19.93 2.44 7.66
C SER A 201 -18.43 2.21 7.45
N GLU A 202 -18.10 1.08 6.83
CA GLU A 202 -16.83 0.97 6.12
C GLU A 202 -16.75 2.04 5.02
N ALA A 203 -15.59 2.69 4.92
CA ALA A 203 -15.27 3.58 3.82
C ALA A 203 -15.02 2.76 2.54
N VAL A 204 -15.41 3.31 1.40
CA VAL A 204 -15.17 2.71 0.08
C VAL A 204 -14.59 3.77 -0.83
N ALA A 205 -13.53 3.45 -1.55
CA ALA A 205 -12.96 4.34 -2.55
C ALA A 205 -13.27 3.84 -3.96
N TYR A 206 -13.63 4.76 -4.84
CA TYR A 206 -13.97 4.48 -6.23
C TYR A 206 -13.84 5.73 -7.09
N ASP A 207 -13.16 5.60 -8.23
CA ASP A 207 -13.03 6.67 -9.24
C ASP A 207 -12.48 7.99 -8.66
N GLY A 208 -11.42 7.88 -7.84
CA GLY A 208 -10.76 9.03 -7.21
C GLY A 208 -11.56 9.68 -6.09
N LYS A 209 -12.64 9.05 -5.61
CA LYS A 209 -13.49 9.53 -4.51
C LYS A 209 -13.53 8.52 -3.38
N VAL A 210 -13.82 8.99 -2.17
CA VAL A 210 -14.04 8.14 -0.99
C VAL A 210 -15.42 8.41 -0.41
N TYR A 211 -16.16 7.34 -0.16
CA TYR A 211 -17.52 7.35 0.37
C TYR A 211 -17.54 6.75 1.76
N ILE A 212 -18.23 7.38 2.69
CA ILE A 212 -18.43 6.88 4.04
C ILE A 212 -19.75 7.40 4.59
N ALA A 213 -20.56 6.53 5.19
CA ALA A 213 -21.76 6.93 5.90
C ALA A 213 -21.43 7.13 7.37
N VAL A 214 -21.75 8.30 7.94
CA VAL A 214 -21.55 8.60 9.36
C VAL A 214 -22.86 9.15 9.93
N THR A 215 -23.38 8.50 10.97
CA THR A 215 -24.63 8.88 11.67
C THR A 215 -25.82 9.13 10.73
N GLY A 216 -26.02 8.26 9.74
CA GLY A 216 -27.13 8.37 8.78
C GLY A 216 -26.94 9.42 7.68
N THR A 217 -25.72 9.92 7.48
CA THR A 217 -25.36 10.78 6.35
C THR A 217 -24.25 10.14 5.55
N LEU A 218 -24.46 9.92 4.26
CA LEU A 218 -23.42 9.50 3.33
C LEU A 218 -22.63 10.71 2.86
N TYR A 219 -21.32 10.67 3.04
CA TYR A 219 -20.38 11.67 2.58
C TYR A 219 -19.62 11.15 1.37
N CYS A 220 -19.40 12.01 0.39
CA CYS A 220 -18.43 11.78 -0.68
C CYS A 220 -17.34 12.83 -0.60
N LEU A 221 -16.10 12.37 -0.46
CA LEU A 221 -14.89 13.20 -0.42
C LEU A 221 -14.08 12.98 -1.69
N ASP A 222 -13.40 14.02 -2.16
CA ASP A 222 -12.35 13.92 -3.17
C ASP A 222 -11.16 13.16 -2.59
N GLY A 223 -10.73 12.08 -3.25
CA GLY A 223 -9.68 11.19 -2.72
C GLY A 223 -8.31 11.86 -2.60
N LYS A 224 -8.03 12.88 -3.43
CA LYS A 224 -6.75 13.60 -3.42
C LYS A 224 -6.70 14.70 -2.36
N SER A 225 -7.79 15.45 -2.19
CA SER A 225 -7.83 16.66 -1.35
C SER A 225 -8.59 16.50 -0.03
N GLY A 226 -9.38 15.43 0.14
CA GLY A 226 -10.26 15.25 1.29
C GLY A 226 -11.45 16.20 1.32
N LYS A 227 -11.60 17.05 0.29
CA LYS A 227 -12.70 18.01 0.21
C LYS A 227 -14.03 17.27 0.04
N LYS A 228 -15.01 17.60 0.88
CA LYS A 228 -16.40 17.16 0.69
C LYS A 228 -16.93 17.66 -0.66
N LEU A 229 -17.27 16.71 -1.53
CA LEU A 229 -17.89 16.96 -2.82
C LEU A 229 -19.41 17.09 -2.68
N TRP A 230 -20.03 16.16 -1.94
CA TRP A 230 -21.45 16.16 -1.64
C TRP A 230 -21.75 15.33 -0.38
N GLU A 231 -22.97 15.46 0.14
CA GLU A 231 -23.52 14.59 1.18
C GLU A 231 -24.99 14.26 0.91
N ASN A 232 -25.46 13.11 1.37
CA ASN A 232 -26.85 12.68 1.29
C ASN A 232 -27.29 12.05 2.62
N SER A 233 -28.24 12.70 3.31
CA SER A 233 -28.85 12.22 4.55
C SER A 233 -30.29 11.73 4.38
N ASN A 234 -30.84 11.82 3.16
CA ASN A 234 -32.26 11.53 2.90
C ASN A 234 -32.48 10.08 2.45
N ASP A 235 -31.46 9.46 1.84
CA ASP A 235 -31.60 8.17 1.17
C ASP A 235 -30.72 7.07 1.80
N VAL A 236 -30.24 7.31 3.03
CA VAL A 236 -29.25 6.48 3.74
C VAL A 236 -29.64 6.37 5.21
N GLY A 237 -29.48 5.18 5.79
CA GLY A 237 -29.82 4.88 7.18
C GLY A 237 -28.62 4.49 8.06
N GLY A 238 -28.90 4.07 9.30
CA GLY A 238 -27.91 3.41 10.16
C GLY A 238 -27.52 2.03 9.61
N GLY A 239 -26.30 1.56 9.91
CA GLY A 239 -25.79 0.27 9.44
C GLY A 239 -25.71 0.20 7.92
N THR A 240 -25.05 1.17 7.31
CA THR A 240 -25.01 1.34 5.86
C THR A 240 -23.89 0.52 5.22
N VAL A 241 -24.21 -0.19 4.13
CA VAL A 241 -23.25 -0.81 3.21
C VAL A 241 -23.23 -0.02 1.92
N ILE A 242 -22.03 0.34 1.46
CA ILE A 242 -21.80 1.13 0.24
C ILE A 242 -21.16 0.22 -0.80
N TYR A 243 -21.70 0.21 -2.01
CA TYR A 243 -21.23 -0.63 -3.10
C TYR A 243 -21.21 0.14 -4.42
N PRO A 244 -20.04 0.59 -4.88
CA PRO A 244 -19.86 1.05 -6.25
C PRO A 244 -20.18 -0.10 -7.21
N TYR A 245 -20.90 0.20 -8.28
CA TYR A 245 -21.10 -0.70 -9.40
C TYR A 245 -21.49 0.07 -10.65
N ARG A 246 -20.87 -0.23 -11.80
CA ARG A 246 -21.24 0.34 -13.12
C ARG A 246 -21.42 1.87 -13.11
N ARG A 247 -20.47 2.59 -12.50
CA ARG A 247 -20.44 4.07 -12.40
C ARG A 247 -21.53 4.68 -11.51
N GLN A 248 -22.17 3.90 -10.65
CA GLN A 248 -23.17 4.34 -9.68
C GLN A 248 -22.76 3.89 -8.28
N ILE A 249 -23.37 4.48 -7.25
CA ILE A 249 -23.21 4.07 -5.86
C ILE A 249 -24.50 3.44 -5.39
N TYR A 250 -24.44 2.18 -4.97
CA TYR A 250 -25.55 1.47 -4.37
C TYR A 250 -25.39 1.46 -2.86
N VAL A 251 -26.49 1.66 -2.17
CA VAL A 251 -26.54 1.70 -0.71
C VAL A 251 -27.67 0.82 -0.22
N THR A 252 -27.39 0.06 0.81
CA THR A 252 -28.41 -0.59 1.63
C THR A 252 -28.12 -0.23 3.07
N SER A 253 -29.17 -0.15 3.89
CA SER A 253 -29.04 0.23 5.29
C SER A 253 -29.90 -0.64 6.18
N TYR A 254 -29.52 -0.74 7.45
CA TYR A 254 -30.33 -1.39 8.46
C TYR A 254 -31.65 -0.61 8.68
N TYR A 255 -31.55 0.72 8.82
CA TYR A 255 -32.69 1.63 8.98
C TYR A 255 -32.87 2.55 7.77
N GLY A 256 -33.10 1.96 6.60
CA GLY A 256 -33.32 2.70 5.36
C GLY A 256 -33.97 1.84 4.29
N ASN A 257 -33.86 2.29 3.04
CA ASN A 257 -34.32 1.50 1.91
C ASN A 257 -33.49 0.22 1.79
N VAL A 258 -34.12 -0.82 1.24
CA VAL A 258 -33.47 -2.12 0.98
C VAL A 258 -32.38 -1.97 -0.07
N LEU A 259 -32.58 -1.06 -1.01
CA LEU A 259 -31.59 -0.71 -2.00
C LEU A 259 -31.87 0.68 -2.55
N THR A 260 -30.89 1.56 -2.46
CA THR A 260 -30.89 2.88 -3.07
C THR A 260 -29.77 2.93 -4.10
N CYS A 261 -30.08 3.44 -5.29
CA CYS A 261 -29.08 3.78 -6.30
C CYS A 261 -28.89 5.30 -6.35
N LEU A 262 -27.64 5.74 -6.23
CA LEU A 262 -27.22 7.13 -6.22
C LEU A 262 -26.28 7.41 -7.38
N ASP A 263 -26.38 8.61 -7.95
CA ASP A 263 -25.39 9.14 -8.87
C ASP A 263 -24.08 9.41 -8.12
N LYS A 264 -22.97 8.85 -8.61
CA LYS A 264 -21.68 8.91 -7.90
C LYS A 264 -21.10 10.33 -7.78
N ASP A 265 -21.44 11.21 -8.73
CA ASP A 265 -20.81 12.53 -8.85
C ASP A 265 -21.62 13.62 -8.12
N SER A 266 -22.94 13.45 -7.98
CA SER A 266 -23.85 14.40 -7.32
C SER A 266 -24.46 13.91 -6.00
N GLY A 267 -24.46 12.60 -5.75
CA GLY A 267 -25.14 11.98 -4.61
C GLY A 267 -26.67 11.95 -4.73
N ALA A 268 -27.22 12.35 -5.89
CA ALA A 268 -28.65 12.37 -6.13
C ALA A 268 -29.22 10.95 -6.28
N LYS A 269 -30.36 10.69 -5.64
CA LYS A 269 -31.10 9.43 -5.83
C LYS A 269 -31.56 9.28 -7.28
N ILE A 270 -31.19 8.16 -7.89
CA ILE A 270 -31.65 7.74 -9.22
C ILE A 270 -32.94 6.92 -9.05
N TRP A 271 -32.89 5.89 -8.20
CA TRP A 271 -34.03 5.04 -7.86
C TRP A 271 -33.80 4.40 -6.48
N ALA A 272 -34.88 3.91 -5.86
CA ALA A 272 -34.79 3.11 -4.65
C ALA A 272 -35.90 2.05 -4.63
N ILE A 273 -35.64 0.94 -3.94
CA ILE A 273 -36.63 -0.05 -3.57
C ILE A 273 -37.06 0.26 -2.15
N GLU A 274 -38.20 0.94 -2.06
CA GLU A 274 -38.85 1.29 -0.80
C GLU A 274 -39.94 0.25 -0.56
N ASP A 275 -39.66 -0.74 0.29
CA ASP A 275 -40.64 -1.73 0.70
C ASP A 275 -40.63 -1.81 2.23
N LYS A 276 -41.81 -1.72 2.85
CA LYS A 276 -41.93 -1.69 4.31
C LYS A 276 -41.80 -3.08 4.93
N ASP A 277 -41.99 -4.12 4.14
CA ASP A 277 -41.89 -5.51 4.57
C ASP A 277 -40.46 -6.06 4.38
N LEU A 278 -39.60 -5.31 3.67
CA LEU A 278 -38.19 -5.62 3.47
C LEU A 278 -37.36 -4.63 4.29
N TYR A 279 -36.59 -5.13 5.24
CA TYR A 279 -35.86 -4.30 6.21
C TYR A 279 -34.48 -4.89 6.49
N TRP A 280 -33.62 -4.18 7.23
CA TRP A 280 -32.30 -4.65 7.68
C TRP A 280 -31.38 -5.12 6.55
N GLY A 281 -31.08 -4.23 5.62
CA GLY A 281 -30.12 -4.54 4.58
C GLY A 281 -28.70 -4.72 5.12
N TYR A 282 -27.97 -5.74 4.65
CA TYR A 282 -26.68 -6.12 5.23
C TYR A 282 -25.56 -6.40 4.21
N THR A 283 -25.85 -6.52 2.91
CA THR A 283 -24.82 -6.74 1.89
C THR A 283 -25.33 -6.33 0.51
N ILE A 284 -24.41 -6.01 -0.40
CA ILE A 284 -24.70 -5.73 -1.81
C ILE A 284 -23.62 -6.40 -2.67
N PHE A 285 -24.00 -6.96 -3.81
CA PHE A 285 -23.05 -7.36 -4.84
C PHE A 285 -23.65 -7.24 -6.25
N GLY A 286 -22.79 -6.94 -7.22
CA GLY A 286 -23.16 -6.77 -8.62
C GLY A 286 -22.91 -8.03 -9.46
N ASN A 287 -23.81 -8.33 -10.38
CA ASN A 287 -23.64 -9.43 -11.33
C ASN A 287 -24.23 -9.08 -12.70
N ASN A 288 -23.37 -8.84 -13.69
CA ASN A 288 -23.79 -8.41 -15.03
C ASN A 288 -24.72 -7.19 -14.97
N ASP A 289 -26.00 -7.35 -15.34
CA ASP A 289 -26.99 -6.27 -15.34
C ASP A 289 -27.85 -6.26 -14.05
N GLU A 290 -27.45 -7.03 -13.05
CA GLU A 290 -28.13 -7.14 -11.76
C GLU A 290 -27.30 -6.50 -10.64
N ILE A 291 -28.03 -5.92 -9.70
CA ILE A 291 -27.54 -5.53 -8.38
C ILE A 291 -28.38 -6.28 -7.34
N ILE A 292 -27.71 -6.96 -6.41
CA ILE A 292 -28.36 -7.85 -5.45
C ILE A 292 -28.10 -7.31 -4.06
N ALA A 293 -29.16 -7.18 -3.26
CA ALA A 293 -29.08 -6.71 -1.88
C ALA A 293 -29.64 -7.76 -0.92
N GLY A 294 -28.83 -8.16 0.07
CA GLY A 294 -29.28 -9.01 1.17
C GLY A 294 -30.01 -8.19 2.23
N TYR A 295 -31.13 -8.71 2.72
CA TYR A 295 -31.99 -8.03 3.70
C TYR A 295 -32.56 -9.02 4.73
N GLY A 296 -33.06 -8.48 5.84
CA GLY A 296 -33.63 -9.26 6.95
C GLY A 296 -32.55 -9.88 7.83
N ASP A 297 -32.90 -10.98 8.49
CA ASP A 297 -31.92 -11.75 9.26
C ASP A 297 -30.94 -12.44 8.32
N MET A 298 -29.65 -12.20 8.53
CA MET A 298 -28.56 -12.77 7.74
C MET A 298 -28.59 -14.31 7.77
N ALA A 299 -29.12 -14.92 8.85
CA ALA A 299 -29.30 -16.37 8.96
C ALA A 299 -30.42 -16.93 8.06
N GLU A 300 -31.39 -16.10 7.68
CA GLU A 300 -32.46 -16.48 6.74
C GLU A 300 -32.03 -16.38 5.28
N GLY A 301 -30.96 -15.63 4.99
CA GLY A 301 -30.38 -15.48 3.65
C GLY A 301 -31.39 -14.94 2.63
N CYS A 302 -32.16 -13.91 2.98
CA CYS A 302 -33.07 -13.27 2.05
C CYS A 302 -32.31 -12.25 1.18
N PHE A 303 -32.57 -12.25 -0.13
CA PHE A 303 -32.06 -11.18 -1.01
C PHE A 303 -33.05 -10.84 -2.11
N ILE A 304 -32.84 -9.64 -2.64
CA ILE A 304 -33.57 -9.09 -3.77
C ILE A 304 -32.57 -8.78 -4.89
N SER A 305 -32.90 -9.17 -6.11
CA SER A 305 -32.18 -8.79 -7.32
C SER A 305 -32.96 -7.71 -8.05
N ALA A 306 -32.28 -6.67 -8.48
CA ALA A 306 -32.84 -5.59 -9.28
C ALA A 306 -31.95 -5.29 -10.48
N HIS A 307 -32.55 -4.81 -11.57
CA HIS A 307 -31.79 -4.34 -12.71
C HIS A 307 -31.05 -3.05 -12.33
N TYR A 308 -29.74 -3.00 -12.60
CA TYR A 308 -28.85 -1.98 -12.05
C TYR A 308 -29.24 -0.53 -12.45
N GLN A 309 -29.80 -0.35 -13.64
CA GLN A 309 -30.03 0.98 -14.21
C GLN A 309 -31.34 1.64 -13.73
N ASP A 310 -32.38 0.86 -13.48
CA ASP A 310 -33.76 1.37 -13.25
C ASP A 310 -34.43 0.78 -12.00
N GLY A 311 -33.75 -0.11 -11.26
CA GLY A 311 -34.26 -0.67 -10.01
C GLY A 311 -35.41 -1.65 -10.19
N ARG A 312 -35.72 -2.07 -11.43
CA ARG A 312 -36.77 -3.05 -11.68
C ARG A 312 -36.39 -4.37 -11.02
N ILE A 313 -37.23 -4.83 -10.10
CA ILE A 313 -37.05 -6.12 -9.40
C ILE A 313 -37.05 -7.25 -10.44
N LEU A 314 -36.01 -8.06 -10.41
CA LEU A 314 -35.82 -9.22 -11.27
C LEU A 314 -36.17 -10.51 -10.54
N ASP A 315 -35.76 -10.62 -9.27
CA ASP A 315 -36.03 -11.79 -8.45
C ASP A 315 -36.04 -11.42 -6.95
N GLN A 316 -36.73 -12.25 -6.15
CA GLN A 316 -36.72 -12.21 -4.69
C GLN A 316 -36.61 -13.64 -4.18
N TRP A 317 -35.51 -13.96 -3.49
CA TRP A 317 -35.21 -15.31 -3.06
C TRP A 317 -35.01 -15.43 -1.55
N ARG A 318 -35.24 -16.65 -1.03
CA ARG A 318 -34.89 -17.05 0.33
C ARG A 318 -33.80 -18.13 0.27
N ASN A 319 -32.83 -18.06 1.17
CA ASN A 319 -31.62 -18.90 1.22
C ASN A 319 -30.59 -18.65 0.10
N GLY A 320 -30.40 -17.40 -0.31
CA GLY A 320 -29.24 -17.03 -1.13
C GLY A 320 -27.93 -17.15 -0.34
N VAL A 321 -26.81 -17.22 -1.05
CA VAL A 321 -25.47 -17.28 -0.44
C VAL A 321 -24.75 -15.99 -0.79
N VAL A 322 -24.17 -15.33 0.22
CA VAL A 322 -23.29 -14.18 0.01
C VAL A 322 -22.08 -14.65 -0.80
N LYS A 323 -21.86 -14.03 -1.95
CA LYS A 323 -20.74 -14.38 -2.83
C LYS A 323 -19.44 -13.89 -2.21
N ASP A 324 -18.43 -14.74 -2.19
CA ASP A 324 -17.06 -14.31 -1.91
C ASP A 324 -16.54 -13.49 -3.11
N GLU A 325 -16.39 -12.19 -2.90
CA GLU A 325 -15.87 -11.24 -3.90
C GLU A 325 -14.35 -11.03 -3.77
N SER A 326 -13.68 -11.79 -2.90
CA SER A 326 -12.23 -11.74 -2.83
C SER A 326 -11.58 -12.23 -4.12
N ILE A 327 -10.45 -11.61 -4.45
CA ILE A 327 -9.58 -12.03 -5.53
C ILE A 327 -8.98 -13.37 -5.14
N ARG A 328 -9.19 -14.37 -5.99
CA ARG A 328 -8.51 -15.66 -5.88
C ARG A 328 -7.05 -15.50 -6.28
N TRP A 329 -6.16 -15.90 -5.39
CA TRP A 329 -4.72 -16.07 -5.65
C TRP A 329 -4.43 -17.56 -5.85
N ASP A 330 -3.50 -17.87 -6.75
CA ASP A 330 -3.22 -19.25 -7.15
C ASP A 330 -2.07 -19.86 -6.35
N TRP A 331 -1.08 -19.03 -5.99
CA TRP A 331 0.08 -19.47 -5.22
C TRP A 331 0.60 -18.40 -4.28
N ALA A 332 1.32 -18.86 -3.26
CA ALA A 332 2.09 -18.02 -2.36
C ALA A 332 3.48 -18.62 -2.14
N TRP A 333 4.48 -17.77 -2.00
CA TRP A 333 5.86 -18.14 -1.71
C TRP A 333 6.56 -16.99 -0.99
N ALA A 334 7.61 -17.29 -0.24
CA ALA A 334 8.28 -16.34 0.64
C ALA A 334 9.80 -16.46 0.52
N SER A 335 10.52 -15.44 1.00
CA SER A 335 11.98 -15.47 1.12
C SER A 335 12.47 -16.56 2.06
N SER A 336 11.72 -16.78 3.15
CA SER A 336 11.95 -17.85 4.11
C SER A 336 10.65 -18.29 4.78
N VAL A 337 10.72 -19.44 5.45
CA VAL A 337 9.64 -20.02 6.25
C VAL A 337 10.29 -20.60 7.51
N LEU A 338 9.60 -20.51 8.65
CA LEU A 338 10.04 -21.12 9.90
C LEU A 338 10.33 -22.62 9.72
N ASP A 339 11.60 -23.00 9.93
CA ASP A 339 12.12 -24.34 9.61
C ASP A 339 11.38 -25.47 10.33
N GLY A 340 11.14 -26.57 9.62
CA GLY A 340 10.49 -27.78 10.11
C GLY A 340 9.01 -27.63 10.52
N ASN A 341 8.35 -26.52 10.20
CA ASN A 341 6.95 -26.26 10.57
C ASN A 341 6.08 -25.73 9.41
N GLU A 342 6.42 -26.04 8.15
CA GLU A 342 5.70 -25.51 6.98
C GLU A 342 4.21 -25.88 6.98
N ALA A 343 3.85 -27.02 7.55
CA ALA A 343 2.46 -27.45 7.67
C ALA A 343 1.58 -26.46 8.46
N LYS A 344 2.17 -25.62 9.32
CA LYS A 344 1.47 -24.57 10.08
C LYS A 344 1.89 -23.15 9.69
N TYR A 345 3.14 -22.97 9.26
CA TYR A 345 3.76 -21.67 9.04
C TYR A 345 4.20 -21.39 7.59
N GLY A 346 3.85 -22.27 6.65
CA GLY A 346 4.19 -22.15 5.23
C GLY A 346 3.61 -20.90 4.57
N ALA A 347 4.21 -20.48 3.45
CA ALA A 347 3.74 -19.31 2.72
C ALA A 347 2.30 -19.48 2.20
N GLU A 348 1.89 -20.70 1.85
CA GLU A 348 0.55 -21.00 1.34
C GLU A 348 -0.56 -20.79 2.36
N LYS A 349 -0.22 -20.70 3.66
CA LYS A 349 -1.19 -20.46 4.73
C LYS A 349 -1.84 -19.10 4.63
N ILE A 350 -1.17 -18.12 4.02
CA ILE A 350 -1.69 -16.76 3.85
C ILE A 350 -2.94 -16.67 2.97
N LEU A 351 -3.30 -17.78 2.30
CA LEU A 351 -4.43 -17.90 1.37
C LEU A 351 -5.56 -18.78 1.91
N ASP A 352 -5.37 -19.45 3.05
CA ASP A 352 -6.29 -20.50 3.52
C ASP A 352 -7.46 -19.99 4.38
N LYS A 353 -7.44 -18.70 4.77
CA LYS A 353 -8.45 -18.04 5.59
C LYS A 353 -8.66 -18.73 6.96
N ASN A 354 -7.65 -19.45 7.44
CA ASN A 354 -7.71 -20.17 8.70
C ASN A 354 -6.90 -19.45 9.78
N PRO A 355 -7.57 -18.91 10.83
CA PRO A 355 -6.88 -18.16 11.88
C PRO A 355 -5.91 -19.01 12.73
N GLN A 356 -5.89 -20.34 12.55
CA GLN A 356 -5.00 -21.26 13.26
C GLN A 356 -3.64 -21.47 12.57
N THR A 357 -3.50 -21.02 11.33
CA THR A 357 -2.30 -21.09 10.50
C THR A 357 -1.84 -19.69 10.13
N ALA A 358 -0.60 -19.55 9.70
CA ALA A 358 -0.03 -18.27 9.27
C ALA A 358 1.15 -18.53 8.34
N TRP A 359 1.65 -17.52 7.65
CA TRP A 359 3.06 -17.50 7.29
C TRP A 359 3.86 -17.02 8.50
N SER A 360 4.96 -17.70 8.80
CA SER A 360 6.01 -17.18 9.69
C SER A 360 7.31 -17.15 8.91
N GLU A 361 8.00 -16.02 8.95
CA GLU A 361 9.37 -15.94 8.45
C GLU A 361 10.29 -16.89 9.26
N GLY A 362 11.43 -17.24 8.66
CA GLY A 362 12.40 -18.18 9.25
C GLY A 362 13.82 -17.62 9.31
N ALA A 363 13.97 -16.31 9.29
CA ALA A 363 15.26 -15.65 9.45
C ALA A 363 15.64 -15.56 10.95
N GLU A 364 16.88 -15.17 11.22
CA GLU A 364 17.29 -14.84 12.60
C GLU A 364 16.71 -13.47 13.00
N GLY A 365 16.14 -13.38 14.20
CA GLY A 365 15.40 -12.19 14.65
C GLY A 365 14.04 -12.06 13.96
N TYR A 366 13.46 -10.85 14.00
CA TYR A 366 12.08 -10.58 13.53
C TYR A 366 11.85 -10.59 12.01
N GLY A 367 12.78 -11.10 11.22
CA GLY A 367 12.64 -11.18 9.76
C GLY A 367 12.55 -9.83 9.03
N ILE A 368 13.29 -8.82 9.46
CA ILE A 368 13.36 -7.55 8.72
C ILE A 368 13.94 -7.78 7.32
N ASN A 369 13.25 -7.27 6.30
CA ASN A 369 13.46 -7.50 4.86
C ASN A 369 13.03 -8.88 4.34
N GLU A 370 12.51 -9.76 5.18
CA GLU A 370 11.81 -10.95 4.70
C GLU A 370 10.51 -10.53 4.02
N TRP A 371 10.12 -11.31 3.01
CA TRP A 371 8.95 -11.01 2.20
C TRP A 371 8.15 -12.25 1.89
N ILE A 372 6.85 -12.04 1.67
CA ILE A 372 5.92 -13.02 1.14
C ILE A 372 5.19 -12.44 -0.07
N GLN A 373 4.97 -13.28 -1.08
CA GLN A 373 4.26 -12.92 -2.29
C GLN A 373 3.09 -13.87 -2.51
N ILE A 374 1.92 -13.30 -2.77
CA ILE A 374 0.78 -14.00 -3.34
C ILE A 374 0.64 -13.59 -4.80
N GLU A 375 0.31 -14.54 -5.67
CA GLU A 375 0.31 -14.32 -7.11
C GLU A 375 -0.68 -15.26 -7.81
N ARG A 376 -1.07 -14.85 -9.02
CA ARG A 376 -2.08 -15.52 -9.83
C ARG A 376 -1.78 -15.41 -11.31
N ASP A 377 -2.46 -16.25 -12.08
CA ASP A 377 -2.51 -16.09 -13.53
C ASP A 377 -3.33 -14.87 -13.94
N GLY A 378 -2.70 -14.00 -14.74
CA GLY A 378 -3.29 -12.79 -15.30
C GLY A 378 -3.53 -11.67 -14.29
N SER A 379 -3.56 -10.44 -14.79
CA SER A 379 -3.81 -9.26 -13.96
C SER A 379 -5.29 -9.10 -13.61
N THR A 380 -5.55 -8.51 -12.45
CA THR A 380 -6.87 -8.08 -11.99
C THR A 380 -6.79 -6.69 -11.37
N ASN A 381 -7.94 -6.05 -11.23
CA ASN A 381 -8.04 -4.75 -10.58
C ASN A 381 -8.29 -4.93 -9.07
N LEU A 382 -7.35 -4.45 -8.27
CA LEU A 382 -7.37 -4.45 -6.82
C LEU A 382 -7.82 -3.09 -6.28
N SER A 383 -8.84 -3.06 -5.43
CA SER A 383 -9.32 -1.82 -4.80
C SER A 383 -9.08 -1.77 -3.30
N GLU A 384 -8.91 -2.94 -2.68
CA GLU A 384 -8.80 -3.07 -1.23
C GLU A 384 -7.99 -4.30 -0.85
N ILE A 385 -7.19 -4.17 0.21
CA ILE A 385 -6.46 -5.27 0.85
C ILE A 385 -6.85 -5.32 2.34
N LEU A 386 -7.12 -6.52 2.83
CA LEU A 386 -7.21 -6.87 4.24
C LEU A 386 -6.03 -7.77 4.62
N ILE A 387 -5.29 -7.41 5.65
CA ILE A 387 -4.19 -8.21 6.20
C ILE A 387 -4.54 -8.60 7.63
N SER A 388 -4.58 -9.90 7.90
CA SER A 388 -4.66 -10.43 9.26
C SER A 388 -3.25 -10.45 9.86
N ASN A 389 -2.90 -9.33 10.50
CA ASN A 389 -1.56 -9.05 11.00
C ASN A 389 -1.24 -9.90 12.24
N GLY A 390 -0.07 -10.55 12.32
CA GLY A 390 0.24 -11.52 13.38
C GLY A 390 -0.52 -12.85 13.23
N ILE A 391 -0.23 -13.81 14.11
CA ILE A 391 -0.95 -15.09 14.16
C ILE A 391 -2.23 -14.98 15.00
N GLN A 392 -3.39 -15.23 14.39
CA GLN A 392 -4.71 -15.02 15.00
C GLN A 392 -5.22 -16.21 15.82
N GLN A 393 -4.36 -17.18 16.15
CA GLN A 393 -4.76 -18.46 16.75
C GLN A 393 -5.42 -18.28 18.12
N SER A 394 -4.84 -17.41 18.96
CA SER A 394 -5.38 -17.01 20.26
C SER A 394 -4.71 -15.71 20.70
N PRO A 395 -5.31 -14.93 21.64
CA PRO A 395 -4.68 -13.71 22.15
C PRO A 395 -3.26 -13.94 22.67
N GLN A 396 -3.04 -15.03 23.42
CA GLN A 396 -1.72 -15.36 23.96
C GLN A 396 -0.69 -15.70 22.87
N ILE A 397 -1.10 -16.41 21.82
CA ILE A 397 -0.19 -16.76 20.71
C ILE A 397 0.12 -15.53 19.86
N TYR A 398 -0.86 -14.66 19.63
CA TYR A 398 -0.64 -13.35 19.01
C TYR A 398 0.39 -12.52 19.79
N ASP A 399 0.25 -12.43 21.11
CA ASP A 399 1.14 -11.64 21.96
C ASP A 399 2.56 -12.23 22.05
N ASN A 400 2.70 -13.56 21.94
CA ASN A 400 4.00 -14.23 22.00
C ASN A 400 4.85 -13.99 20.74
N ASN A 401 4.24 -13.69 19.60
CA ASN A 401 4.88 -13.57 18.30
C ASN A 401 4.95 -12.11 17.80
N GLY A 402 5.86 -11.88 16.86
CA GLY A 402 5.99 -10.61 16.16
C GLY A 402 4.80 -10.36 15.22
N SER A 403 4.45 -9.09 15.04
CA SER A 403 3.47 -8.64 14.05
C SER A 403 3.97 -7.40 13.31
N LEU A 404 3.44 -7.13 12.12
CA LEU A 404 3.85 -6.00 11.29
C LEU A 404 3.65 -4.68 12.01
N LYS A 405 4.69 -3.84 11.98
CA LYS A 405 4.64 -2.43 12.40
C LYS A 405 4.87 -1.49 11.21
N ARG A 406 5.77 -1.85 10.30
CA ARG A 406 5.96 -1.16 9.02
C ARG A 406 6.26 -2.18 7.94
N PHE A 407 5.67 -2.00 6.77
CA PHE A 407 5.89 -2.88 5.62
C PHE A 407 5.75 -2.13 4.30
N ARG A 408 6.26 -2.75 3.24
CA ARG A 408 6.06 -2.31 1.85
C ARG A 408 5.19 -3.32 1.13
N LEU A 409 4.26 -2.83 0.31
CA LEU A 409 3.55 -3.63 -0.67
C LEU A 409 4.05 -3.29 -2.07
N ASP A 410 4.31 -4.31 -2.88
CA ASP A 410 4.68 -4.19 -4.30
C ASP A 410 3.65 -4.90 -5.19
N PHE A 411 3.46 -4.34 -6.39
CA PHE A 411 2.51 -4.80 -7.40
C PHE A 411 3.18 -4.97 -8.77
N SER A 412 2.50 -5.67 -9.69
CA SER A 412 3.14 -6.21 -10.89
C SER A 412 3.54 -5.22 -11.97
N GLU A 413 2.99 -4.01 -11.99
CA GLU A 413 3.38 -2.96 -12.94
C GLU A 413 4.35 -1.93 -12.30
N GLY A 414 4.97 -2.32 -11.17
CA GLY A 414 5.95 -1.54 -10.43
C GLY A 414 5.34 -0.47 -9.52
N GLN A 415 4.02 -0.50 -9.29
CA GLN A 415 3.42 0.29 -8.21
C GLN A 415 3.84 -0.29 -6.86
N TYR A 416 3.91 0.56 -5.85
CA TYR A 416 4.22 0.16 -4.48
C TYR A 416 3.65 1.16 -3.48
N ILE A 417 3.46 0.72 -2.23
CA ILE A 417 3.19 1.60 -1.09
C ILE A 417 4.05 1.20 0.12
N TYR A 418 4.37 2.18 0.96
CA TYR A 418 4.76 1.93 2.34
C TYR A 418 3.55 2.09 3.24
N TYR A 419 3.43 1.21 4.23
CA TYR A 419 2.38 1.27 5.23
C TYR A 419 3.00 1.18 6.62
N GLU A 420 2.57 2.09 7.48
CA GLU A 420 2.92 2.11 8.90
C GLU A 420 1.67 1.86 9.73
N VAL A 421 1.81 0.98 10.71
CA VAL A 421 0.74 0.60 11.63
C VAL A 421 0.81 1.53 12.83
N ASP A 422 -0.33 2.06 13.25
CA ASP A 422 -0.41 2.97 14.39
C ASP A 422 0.06 2.24 15.67
N GLU A 423 0.64 2.96 16.64
CA GLU A 423 1.41 2.38 17.76
C GLU A 423 0.65 1.34 18.62
N ASP A 424 -0.69 1.29 18.55
CA ASP A 424 -1.49 0.28 19.25
C ASP A 424 -1.52 -1.06 18.49
N LYS A 425 -0.63 -1.98 18.92
CA LYS A 425 -0.56 -3.37 18.43
C LYS A 425 -1.90 -4.11 18.51
N ASN A 426 -2.76 -3.82 19.50
CA ASN A 426 -4.02 -4.52 19.69
C ASN A 426 -5.14 -3.99 18.79
N ALA A 427 -5.12 -2.70 18.47
CA ALA A 427 -6.03 -2.10 17.49
C ALA A 427 -5.75 -2.56 16.05
N SER A 428 -4.58 -3.17 15.81
CA SER A 428 -4.03 -3.40 14.48
C SER A 428 -3.95 -4.88 14.05
N LYS A 429 -4.78 -5.74 14.64
CA LYS A 429 -4.89 -7.17 14.25
C LYS A 429 -5.40 -7.38 12.83
N HIS A 430 -6.20 -6.43 12.35
CA HIS A 430 -6.71 -6.42 10.99
C HIS A 430 -6.35 -5.08 10.36
N ILE A 431 -5.52 -5.11 9.33
CA ILE A 431 -5.11 -3.92 8.58
C ILE A 431 -5.95 -3.86 7.32
N ARG A 432 -6.64 -2.75 7.12
CA ARG A 432 -7.46 -2.49 5.94
C ARG A 432 -6.86 -1.34 5.15
N ILE A 433 -6.58 -1.58 3.87
CA ILE A 433 -5.97 -0.63 2.95
C ILE A 433 -6.92 -0.46 1.77
N ILE A 434 -7.37 0.77 1.53
CA ILE A 434 -8.31 1.10 0.45
C ILE A 434 -7.59 2.01 -0.53
N PHE A 435 -7.68 1.77 -1.84
CA PHE A 435 -7.02 2.58 -2.86
C PHE A 435 -7.99 3.51 -3.59
N ASP A 436 -7.58 4.75 -3.86
CA ASP A 436 -8.41 5.77 -4.55
C ASP A 436 -8.84 5.34 -5.96
N ARG A 437 -8.02 4.51 -6.59
CA ARG A 437 -8.25 3.89 -7.88
C ARG A 437 -7.78 2.44 -7.85
N PRO A 438 -8.35 1.57 -8.70
CA PRO A 438 -7.91 0.19 -8.75
C PRO A 438 -6.45 0.05 -9.22
N ILE A 439 -5.69 -0.82 -8.57
CA ILE A 439 -4.34 -1.23 -8.96
C ILE A 439 -4.45 -2.47 -9.84
N SER A 440 -4.01 -2.38 -11.11
CA SER A 440 -3.86 -3.54 -11.99
C SER A 440 -2.67 -4.36 -11.51
N THR A 441 -2.90 -5.58 -11.06
CA THR A 441 -1.83 -6.46 -10.60
C THR A 441 -2.13 -7.95 -10.74
N ASN A 442 -1.10 -8.76 -10.96
CA ASN A 442 -1.15 -10.22 -10.83
C ASN A 442 -0.41 -10.75 -9.59
N PHE A 443 0.23 -9.89 -8.79
CA PHE A 443 0.82 -10.26 -7.51
C PHE A 443 0.65 -9.15 -6.44
N ILE A 444 0.74 -9.56 -5.18
CA ILE A 444 1.00 -8.66 -4.05
C ILE A 444 2.21 -9.24 -3.31
N ARG A 445 3.28 -8.47 -3.19
CA ARG A 445 4.42 -8.82 -2.35
C ARG A 445 4.45 -7.91 -1.14
N LEU A 446 4.48 -8.48 0.05
CA LEU A 446 4.64 -7.78 1.32
C LEU A 446 6.07 -8.00 1.82
N THR A 447 6.79 -6.90 2.07
CA THR A 447 8.14 -6.91 2.66
C THR A 447 8.11 -6.30 4.05
N ILE A 448 8.63 -7.01 5.05
CA ILE A 448 8.69 -6.56 6.45
C ILE A 448 9.77 -5.48 6.59
N LEU A 449 9.43 -4.33 7.18
CA LEU A 449 10.36 -3.21 7.39
C LEU A 449 10.55 -2.84 8.87
N ASP A 450 9.53 -3.06 9.69
CA ASP A 450 9.58 -2.93 11.14
C ASP A 450 8.50 -3.83 11.79
N VAL A 451 8.73 -4.26 13.02
CA VAL A 451 7.93 -5.28 13.72
C VAL A 451 7.57 -4.82 15.13
N PHE A 452 6.33 -5.09 15.55
CA PHE A 452 5.98 -5.09 16.96
C PHE A 452 6.47 -6.38 17.58
N GLU A 453 7.46 -6.28 18.45
CA GLU A 453 8.09 -7.42 19.11
C GLU A 453 7.07 -8.35 19.79
N GLY A 454 7.32 -9.65 19.66
CA GLY A 454 6.63 -10.68 20.40
C GLY A 454 7.15 -10.76 21.84
N SER A 455 6.28 -11.12 22.77
CA SER A 455 6.67 -11.26 24.19
C SER A 455 7.51 -12.51 24.47
N LYS A 456 7.65 -13.43 23.51
CA LYS A 456 8.35 -14.70 23.70
C LYS A 456 9.23 -15.12 22.54
N TYR A 457 8.73 -14.98 21.31
CA TYR A 457 9.41 -15.44 20.11
C TYR A 457 9.77 -14.26 19.21
N GLU A 458 10.89 -14.42 18.52
CA GLU A 458 11.36 -13.46 17.52
C GLU A 458 10.79 -13.77 16.13
N ASP A 459 9.73 -14.58 16.01
CA ASP A 459 9.13 -14.90 14.71
C ASP A 459 8.00 -13.92 14.36
N THR A 460 8.08 -13.28 13.19
CA THR A 460 7.01 -12.43 12.67
C THR A 460 6.00 -13.24 11.85
N CYS A 461 4.72 -13.12 12.22
CA CYS A 461 3.64 -13.89 11.58
C CYS A 461 2.67 -13.01 10.78
N ILE A 462 2.11 -13.56 9.71
CA ILE A 462 0.95 -13.00 8.99
C ILE A 462 -0.04 -14.13 8.73
N THR A 463 -1.27 -14.01 9.24
CA THR A 463 -2.28 -15.07 9.10
C THR A 463 -2.81 -15.14 7.68
N ASP A 464 -3.24 -14.01 7.11
CA ASP A 464 -3.89 -13.95 5.80
C ASP A 464 -3.65 -12.62 5.09
N ILE A 465 -3.66 -12.64 3.75
CA ILE A 465 -3.80 -11.45 2.90
C ILE A 465 -4.98 -11.71 1.96
N VAL A 466 -6.04 -10.93 2.13
CA VAL A 466 -7.24 -10.99 1.30
C VAL A 466 -7.36 -9.69 0.51
N ALA A 467 -7.73 -9.80 -0.75
CA ALA A 467 -7.79 -8.67 -1.67
C ALA A 467 -9.16 -8.65 -2.36
N TYR A 468 -9.68 -7.46 -2.69
CA TYR A 468 -11.01 -7.32 -3.30
C TYR A 468 -10.99 -6.45 -4.54
N THR A 469 -11.89 -6.75 -5.47
CA THR A 469 -12.26 -5.87 -6.58
C THR A 469 -13.60 -5.22 -6.24
N LYS A 470 -13.63 -3.93 -5.91
CA LYS A 470 -14.89 -3.17 -5.86
C LYS A 470 -15.09 -2.51 -7.23
N ARG A 471 -16.20 -2.82 -7.90
CA ARG A 471 -16.39 -2.62 -9.37
C ARG A 471 -17.13 -1.36 -9.75
#